data_AF-L8YA68-F1
#
_entry.id   AF-L8YA68-F1
#
_cell.length_a   1.000
_cell.length_b   1.000
_cell.length_c   1.000
_cell.angle_alpha   90.00
_cell.angle_beta   90.00
_cell.angle_gamma   90.00
#
_symmetry.space_group_name_H-M   'P 1'
#
loop_
_entity.id
_entity.type
_entity.pdbx_description
1 polymer ?
#
loop_
_entity_poly.entity_id
_entity_poly.type
_entity_poly.pdbx_seq_one_letter_code
_entity_poly.pdbx_strand_id
1 'polypeptide(L)'
;MSSTDLLNALKTVINDPSYKENAMKLSRIQHDQPVKPLDRAVFWIEFVMRHKGAKHLRPAAHDLTWFQYHSLDVIGFLLACVASVIVIISKLFLFCWRKFAKTPNKKKKE
;
A
#
# COMPACT_ATOMS: atom_id res chain seq x y z
N MET A 1 -22.71 18.35 0.50
CA MET A 1 -22.59 18.89 1.87
C MET A 1 -23.55 20.05 2.00
N SER A 2 -24.58 19.90 2.82
CA SER A 2 -25.57 20.95 3.09
C SER A 2 -25.12 21.81 4.29
N SER A 3 -25.60 23.06 4.37
CA SER A 3 -25.34 23.95 5.52
C SER A 3 -25.78 23.34 6.86
N THR A 4 -26.78 22.46 6.84
CA THR A 4 -27.25 21.69 8.00
C THR A 4 -26.22 20.69 8.51
N ASP A 5 -25.48 20.05 7.60
CA ASP A 5 -24.46 19.06 7.95
C ASP A 5 -23.28 19.73 8.65
N LEU A 6 -22.88 20.91 8.18
CA LEU A 6 -21.82 21.72 8.79
C LEU A 6 -22.24 22.18 10.20
N LEU A 7 -23.47 22.68 10.37
CA LEU A 7 -23.97 23.08 11.68
C LEU A 7 -24.02 21.92 12.68
N ASN A 8 -24.42 20.73 12.23
CA ASN A 8 -24.47 19.54 13.08
C ASN A 8 -23.06 19.08 13.46
N ALA A 9 -22.10 19.08 12.52
CA ALA A 9 -20.71 18.76 12.80
C ALA A 9 -20.08 19.77 13.79
N LEU A 10 -20.33 21.07 13.60
CA LEU A 10 -19.83 22.12 14.48
C LEU A 10 -20.38 21.97 15.90
N LYS A 11 -21.70 21.75 16.04
CA LYS A 11 -22.32 21.48 17.35
C LYS A 11 -21.72 20.25 18.02
N THR A 12 -21.43 19.21 17.25
CA THR A 12 -20.81 17.99 17.77
C THR A 12 -19.41 18.28 18.32
N VAL A 13 -18.57 18.97 17.55
CA VAL A 13 -17.19 19.32 17.96
C VAL A 13 -17.15 20.28 19.16
N ILE A 14 -18.10 21.22 19.25
CA ILE A 14 -18.16 22.19 20.35
C ILE A 14 -18.69 21.55 21.64
N ASN A 15 -19.72 20.71 21.54
CA ASN A 15 -20.40 20.15 22.71
C ASN A 15 -19.71 18.91 23.27
N ASP A 16 -18.98 18.16 22.45
CA ASP A 16 -18.25 16.98 22.90
C ASP A 16 -16.84 17.36 23.38
N PRO A 17 -16.56 17.28 24.69
CA PRO A 17 -15.28 17.67 25.26
C PRO A 17 -14.12 16.78 24.80
N SER A 18 -14.39 15.57 24.31
CA SER A 18 -13.36 14.62 23.87
C SER A 18 -12.52 15.19 22.72
N TYR A 19 -13.11 15.98 21.82
CA TYR A 19 -12.37 16.64 20.72
C TYR A 19 -11.35 17.63 21.26
N LYS A 20 -11.73 18.43 22.27
CA LYS A 20 -10.82 19.39 22.91
C LYS A 20 -9.72 18.68 23.69
N GLU A 21 -10.06 17.65 24.46
CA GLU A 21 -9.08 16.88 25.24
C GLU A 21 -8.06 16.19 24.33
N ASN A 22 -8.51 15.57 23.24
CA ASN A 22 -7.62 14.94 22.26
C ASN A 22 -6.73 15.97 21.56
N ALA A 23 -7.27 17.13 21.16
CA ALA A 23 -6.48 18.21 20.57
C ALA A 23 -5.41 18.75 21.54
N MET A 24 -5.78 18.92 22.82
CA MET A 24 -4.83 19.36 23.86
C MET A 24 -3.78 18.29 24.16
N LYS A 25 -4.16 17.00 24.20
CA LYS A 25 -3.23 15.88 24.37
C LYS A 25 -2.23 15.83 23.21
N LEU A 26 -2.71 15.92 21.98
CA LEU A 26 -1.85 15.96 20.79
C LEU A 26 -0.91 17.17 20.82
N SER A 27 -1.42 18.34 21.20
CA SER A 27 -0.61 19.54 21.37
C SER A 27 0.51 19.32 22.38
N ARG A 28 0.24 18.72 23.55
CA ARG A 28 1.27 18.40 24.54
C ARG A 28 2.33 17.47 23.96
N ILE A 29 1.93 16.37 23.32
CA ILE A 29 2.86 15.40 22.71
C ILE A 29 3.74 16.08 21.65
N GLN A 30 3.18 16.98 20.84
CA GLN A 30 3.95 17.68 19.81
C GLN A 30 4.98 18.66 20.39
N HIS A 31 4.65 19.32 21.51
CA HIS A 31 5.58 20.20 22.23
C HIS A 31 6.54 19.42 23.14
N ASP A 32 6.21 18.17 23.47
CA ASP A 32 7.03 17.25 24.25
C ASP A 32 8.14 16.62 23.38
N GLN A 33 8.98 17.50 22.84
CA GLN A 33 10.17 17.13 22.09
C GLN A 33 11.38 17.83 22.71
N PRO A 34 12.53 17.15 22.81
CA PRO A 34 13.72 17.70 23.48
C PRO A 34 14.31 18.92 22.76
N VAL A 35 13.98 19.11 21.49
CA VAL A 35 14.43 20.23 20.66
C VAL A 35 13.21 21.02 20.22
N LYS A 36 13.25 22.34 20.39
CA LYS A 36 12.16 23.22 19.94
C LYS A 36 11.95 23.06 18.43
N PRO A 37 10.69 23.05 17.96
CA PRO A 37 10.39 22.86 16.54
C PRO A 37 11.03 23.92 15.65
N LEU A 38 11.17 25.16 16.15
CA LEU A 38 11.85 26.25 15.45
C LEU A 38 13.33 25.95 15.24
N ASP A 39 14.04 25.55 16.30
CA ASP A 39 15.47 25.23 16.23
C ASP A 39 15.73 24.04 15.30
N ARG A 40 14.84 23.04 15.33
CA ARG A 40 14.86 21.91 14.39
C ARG A 40 14.72 22.38 12.94
N ALA A 41 13.79 23.31 12.66
CA ALA A 41 13.60 23.85 11.32
C ALA A 41 14.82 24.64 10.84
N VAL A 42 15.38 25.50 11.70
CA VAL A 42 16.60 26.25 11.40
C VAL A 42 17.76 25.30 11.09
N PHE A 43 17.94 24.25 11.90
CA PHE A 43 18.95 23.22 11.67
C PHE A 43 18.81 22.57 10.28
N TRP A 44 17.61 22.16 9.89
CA TRP A 44 17.40 21.53 8.58
C TRP A 44 17.60 22.51 7.42
N ILE A 45 17.17 23.76 7.56
CA ILE A 45 17.40 24.80 6.55
C ILE A 45 18.90 25.03 6.38
N GLU A 46 19.63 25.18 7.47
CA GLU A 46 21.08 25.33 7.46
C GLU A 46 21.78 24.09 6.88
N PHE A 47 21.33 22.89 7.26
CA PHE A 47 21.84 21.64 6.74
C PHE A 47 21.71 21.56 5.21
N VAL A 48 20.54 21.92 4.67
CA VAL A 48 20.27 21.93 3.23
C VAL A 48 21.13 22.97 2.51
N MET A 49 21.29 24.16 3.08
CA MET A 49 22.16 25.20 2.53
C MET A 49 23.64 24.77 2.52
N ARG A 50 24.14 24.21 3.62
CA ARG A 50 25.53 23.72 3.75
C ARG A 50 25.83 22.58 2.76
N HIS A 51 24.86 21.70 2.49
CA HIS A 51 25.02 20.56 1.58
C HIS A 51 24.47 20.81 0.17
N LYS A 52 24.36 22.08 -0.26
CA LYS A 52 23.95 22.50 -1.61
C LYS A 52 22.73 21.73 -2.14
N GLY A 53 21.66 21.70 -1.33
CA GLY A 53 20.40 21.05 -1.70
C GLY A 53 20.27 19.58 -1.28
N ALA A 54 21.23 19.05 -0.50
CA ALA A 54 21.14 17.75 0.17
C ALA A 54 20.56 16.65 -0.72
N LYS A 55 21.21 16.40 -1.87
CA LYS A 55 20.72 15.47 -2.91
C LYS A 55 20.43 14.06 -2.37
N HIS A 56 21.06 13.66 -1.26
CA HIS A 56 20.85 12.38 -0.57
C HIS A 56 19.59 12.35 0.34
N LEU A 57 19.01 13.49 0.70
CA LEU A 57 17.76 13.61 1.46
C LEU A 57 16.54 13.71 0.55
N ARG A 58 16.75 13.95 -0.75
CA ARG A 58 15.70 13.88 -1.76
C ARG A 58 15.28 12.41 -1.88
N PRO A 59 13.99 12.08 -1.68
CA PRO A 59 13.52 10.72 -1.88
C PRO A 59 13.86 10.27 -3.29
N ALA A 60 14.73 9.25 -3.42
CA ALA A 60 15.08 8.66 -4.70
C ALA A 60 13.83 8.17 -5.46
N ALA A 61 12.72 7.95 -4.74
CA ALA A 61 11.40 7.66 -5.28
C ALA A 61 10.93 8.63 -6.39
N HIS A 62 11.39 9.88 -6.39
CA HIS A 62 10.97 10.86 -7.41
C HIS A 62 11.79 10.77 -8.71
N ASP A 63 12.95 10.13 -8.67
CA ASP A 63 13.82 9.92 -9.84
C ASP A 63 13.70 8.48 -10.39
N LEU A 64 12.86 7.63 -9.78
CA LEU A 64 12.53 6.31 -10.31
C LEU A 64 11.53 6.43 -11.46
N THR A 65 11.89 5.90 -12.63
CA THR A 65 10.97 5.70 -13.76
C THR A 65 9.79 4.84 -13.34
N TRP A 66 8.60 5.09 -13.89
CA TRP A 66 7.34 4.38 -13.57
C TRP A 66 7.50 2.85 -13.59
N PHE A 67 8.33 2.35 -14.52
CA PHE A 67 8.70 0.95 -14.65
C PHE A 67 9.39 0.36 -13.40
N GLN A 68 10.29 1.11 -12.76
CA GLN A 68 11.00 0.69 -11.55
C GLN A 68 10.14 0.86 -10.30
N TYR A 69 9.27 1.87 -10.27
CA TYR A 69 8.29 2.03 -9.20
C TYR A 69 7.30 0.86 -9.16
N HIS A 70 6.83 0.39 -10.32
CA HIS A 70 5.87 -0.71 -10.42
C HIS A 70 6.52 -2.09 -10.53
N SER A 71 7.86 -2.20 -10.50
CA SER A 71 8.61 -3.45 -10.58
C SER A 71 8.07 -4.44 -11.62
N LEU A 72 7.90 -3.99 -12.88
CA LEU A 72 7.28 -4.80 -13.93
C LEU A 72 7.92 -6.17 -14.13
N ASP A 73 9.22 -6.30 -13.87
CA ASP A 73 9.94 -7.57 -13.90
C ASP A 73 9.34 -8.61 -12.91
N VAL A 74 9.05 -8.18 -11.67
CA VAL A 74 8.43 -9.02 -10.63
C VAL A 74 7.00 -9.40 -11.01
N ILE A 75 6.23 -8.47 -11.58
CA ILE A 75 4.86 -8.73 -12.05
C ILE A 75 4.88 -9.75 -13.21
N GLY A 76 5.78 -9.55 -14.18
CA GLY A 76 5.95 -10.47 -15.30
C GLY A 76 6.31 -11.88 -14.84
N PHE A 77 7.27 -12.00 -13.91
CA PHE A 77 7.66 -13.28 -13.32
C PHE A 77 6.49 -13.97 -12.60
N LEU A 78 5.74 -13.24 -11.77
CA LEU A 78 4.57 -13.78 -11.06
C LEU A 78 3.47 -14.25 -12.02
N LEU A 79 3.18 -13.47 -13.07
CA LEU A 79 2.20 -13.86 -14.09
C LEU A 79 2.65 -15.12 -14.84
N ALA A 80 3.93 -15.23 -15.18
CA ALA A 80 4.48 -16.43 -15.80
C ALA A 80 4.38 -17.66 -14.89
N CYS A 81 4.67 -17.52 -13.60
CA CYS A 81 4.46 -18.58 -12.61
C CYS A 81 3.01 -19.03 -12.57
N VAL A 82 2.05 -18.11 -12.43
CA VAL A 82 0.61 -18.43 -12.41
C VAL A 82 0.17 -19.10 -13.70
N ALA A 83 0.58 -18.56 -14.86
CA ALA A 83 0.25 -19.14 -16.15
C ALA A 83 0.82 -20.56 -16.31
N SER A 84 2.06 -20.80 -15.88
CA SER A 84 2.68 -22.14 -15.94
C SER A 84 1.90 -23.16 -15.09
N VAL A 85 1.46 -22.78 -13.89
CA VAL A 85 0.65 -23.64 -13.01
C VAL A 85 -0.68 -23.98 -13.67
N ILE A 86 -1.37 -22.99 -14.25
CA ILE A 86 -2.63 -23.20 -14.98
C ILE A 86 -2.44 -24.14 -16.17
N VAL A 87 -1.37 -23.96 -16.94
CA VAL A 87 -1.04 -24.83 -18.08
C VAL A 87 -0.77 -26.26 -17.61
N ILE A 88 -0.02 -26.45 -16.54
CA ILE A 88 0.26 -27.79 -15.98
C ILE A 88 -1.05 -28.45 -15.53
N ILE A 89 -1.88 -27.75 -14.76
CA ILE A 89 -3.17 -28.28 -14.27
C ILE A 89 -4.08 -28.66 -15.44
N SER A 90 -4.24 -27.77 -16.43
CA SER A 90 -5.08 -28.05 -17.60
C SER A 90 -4.56 -29.23 -18.42
N LYS A 91 -3.24 -29.37 -18.60
CA LYS A 91 -2.64 -30.54 -19.27
C LYS A 91 -2.86 -31.82 -18.48
N LEU A 92 -2.67 -31.81 -17.17
CA LEU A 92 -2.93 -32.96 -16.30
C LEU A 92 -4.40 -33.38 -16.35
N PHE A 93 -5.31 -32.42 -16.28
CA PHE A 93 -6.74 -32.66 -16.35
C PHE A 93 -7.17 -33.24 -17.70
N LEU A 94 -6.70 -32.66 -18.81
CA LEU A 94 -6.92 -33.19 -20.16
C LEU A 94 -6.32 -34.60 -20.34
N PHE A 95 -5.15 -34.87 -19.74
CA PHE A 95 -4.51 -36.17 -19.77
C PHE A 95 -5.32 -37.22 -19.00
N CYS A 96 -5.76 -36.89 -17.77
CA CYS A 96 -6.64 -37.73 -16.97
C CYS A 96 -7.95 -38.03 -17.70
N TRP A 97 -8.61 -37.01 -18.25
CA TRP A 97 -9.82 -37.18 -19.05
C TRP A 97 -9.63 -38.09 -20.27
N ARG A 98 -8.53 -37.93 -21.01
CA ARG A 98 -8.21 -38.82 -22.14
C ARG A 98 -7.97 -40.26 -21.72
N LYS A 99 -7.40 -40.49 -20.53
CA LYS A 99 -7.20 -41.84 -19.96
C LYS A 99 -8.53 -42.48 -19.56
N PHE A 100 -9.41 -41.73 -18.88
CA PHE A 100 -10.74 -42.23 -18.48
C PHE A 100 -11.69 -42.46 -19.66
N ALA A 101 -11.66 -41.58 -20.68
CA ALA A 101 -12.45 -41.76 -21.91
C ALA A 101 -12.00 -42.96 -22.77
N LYS A 102 -10.77 -43.45 -22.58
CA LYS A 102 -10.21 -44.62 -23.27
C LYS A 102 -10.43 -45.94 -22.55
N THR A 103 -11.12 -45.97 -21.41
CA THR A 103 -11.52 -47.24 -20.77
C THR A 103 -12.86 -47.68 -21.36
N PRO A 104 -12.90 -48.63 -22.33
CA PRO A 104 -14.17 -49.16 -22.82
C PRO A 104 -14.86 -49.91 -21.68
N ASN A 105 -16.13 -49.58 -21.46
CA ASN A 105 -17.03 -50.28 -20.57
C ASN A 105 -17.15 -51.74 -21.04
N LYS A 106 -16.39 -52.67 -20.44
CA LYS A 106 -16.64 -54.11 -20.63
C LYS A 106 -17.95 -54.43 -19.91
N LYS A 107 -19.05 -54.36 -20.67
CA LYS A 107 -20.35 -54.91 -20.28
C LYS A 107 -20.14 -56.36 -19.83
N LYS A 108 -20.35 -56.62 -18.53
CA LYS A 108 -20.48 -57.95 -17.97
C LYS A 108 -21.82 -58.50 -18.46
N LYS A 109 -21.78 -59.48 -19.37
CA LYS A 109 -22.90 -60.39 -19.65
C LYS A 109 -22.61 -61.66 -18.85
N GLU A 110 -23.33 -61.82 -17.75
CA GLU A 110 -23.81 -63.10 -17.20
C GLU A 110 -25.07 -62.79 -16.41
#